data_AF-A0A0L8II15-F1
#
_entry.id   AF-A0A0L8II15-F1
#
_cell.length_a   1.000
_cell.length_b   1.000
_cell.length_c   1.000
_cell.angle_alpha   90.00
_cell.angle_beta   90.00
_cell.angle_gamma   90.00
#
_symmetry.space_group_name_H-M   'P 1'
#
loop_
_entity.id
_entity.type
_entity.pdbx_description
1 polymer ?
#
loop_
_entity_poly.entity_id
_entity_poly.type
_entity_poly.pdbx_seq_one_letter_code
_entity_poly.pdbx_strand_id
1 'polypeptide(L)'
;MLRFVARNKCQTDEVRACLKSSTLWLQIKTLSLSTNMRAHLLADSTSAAFGEDILVLGEGKDPKNDRGDISISELCNTVDNPSDLLERVFPNLEPVSAINDQLISQILGEEHIYKSTDRTSDLQDIVNCPVEFLNSLEPAGLPPHILRLRVGCPIIDKPIPYWISKSN
;
A
#
# COMPACT_ATOMS: atom_id res chain seq x y z
N MET A 1 10.32 -11.07 1.28
CA MET A 1 9.52 -12.01 0.46
C MET A 1 8.93 -11.20 -0.70
N LEU A 2 9.38 -11.41 -1.93
CA LEU A 2 8.76 -10.76 -3.09
C LEU A 2 7.43 -11.49 -3.37
N ARG A 3 6.30 -10.80 -3.15
CA ARG A 3 4.96 -11.30 -3.44
C ARG A 3 4.56 -10.88 -4.85
N PHE A 4 4.26 -11.86 -5.71
CA PHE A 4 3.50 -11.62 -6.94
C PHE A 4 2.03 -11.93 -6.63
N VAL A 5 1.23 -10.88 -6.46
CA VAL A 5 -0.20 -11.01 -6.11
C VAL A 5 -1.02 -11.10 -7.39
N ALA A 6 -1.72 -12.21 -7.57
CA ALA A 6 -2.80 -12.38 -8.54
C ALA A 6 -4.10 -12.72 -7.78
N ARG A 7 -5.22 -12.05 -8.09
CA ARG A 7 -6.52 -12.27 -7.42
C ARG A 7 -7.05 -13.69 -7.69
N ASN A 8 -7.76 -14.28 -6.72
CA ASN A 8 -8.36 -15.63 -6.68
C ASN A 8 -7.41 -16.82 -6.49
N LYS A 9 -6.37 -16.68 -5.67
CA LYS A 9 -5.43 -17.77 -5.36
C LYS A 9 -5.63 -18.27 -3.92
N CYS A 10 -5.68 -19.59 -3.74
CA CYS A 10 -5.66 -20.18 -2.39
C CYS A 10 -4.27 -19.99 -1.75
N GLN A 11 -4.13 -20.18 -0.44
CA GLN A 11 -2.83 -20.08 0.24
C GLN A 11 -1.74 -20.93 -0.45
N THR A 12 -2.11 -22.11 -0.96
CA THR A 12 -1.21 -23.01 -1.71
C THR A 12 -0.77 -22.41 -3.05
N ASP A 13 -1.63 -21.66 -3.74
CA ASP A 13 -1.30 -21.01 -5.01
C ASP A 13 -0.36 -19.82 -4.81
N GLU A 14 -0.49 -19.14 -3.66
CA GLU A 14 0.44 -18.07 -3.27
C GLU A 14 1.83 -18.64 -2.96
N VAL A 15 1.90 -19.75 -2.22
CA VAL A 15 3.17 -20.45 -1.95
C VAL A 15 3.83 -20.92 -3.24
N ARG A 16 3.06 -21.45 -4.20
CA ARG A 16 3.55 -21.87 -5.53
C ARG A 16 3.94 -20.71 -6.45
N ALA A 17 3.45 -19.51 -6.20
CA ALA A 17 3.86 -18.31 -6.93
C ALA A 17 5.09 -17.63 -6.30
N CYS A 18 5.46 -18.01 -5.08
CA CYS A 18 6.61 -17.45 -4.40
C CYS A 18 7.92 -17.91 -5.05
N LEU A 19 8.89 -17.01 -5.13
CA LEU A 19 10.23 -17.29 -5.67
C LEU A 19 10.88 -18.52 -5.01
N LYS A 20 10.60 -18.76 -3.72
CA LYS A 20 11.07 -19.93 -2.96
C LYS A 20 10.59 -21.28 -3.50
N SER A 21 9.52 -21.31 -4.27
CA SER A 21 8.99 -22.51 -4.93
C SER A 21 9.53 -22.69 -6.36
N SER A 22 10.25 -21.70 -6.89
CA SER A 22 10.86 -21.79 -8.21
C SER A 22 12.04 -22.76 -8.20
N THR A 23 12.24 -23.49 -9.30
CA THR A 23 13.46 -24.30 -9.53
C THR A 23 14.73 -23.45 -9.51
N LEU A 24 14.62 -22.16 -9.85
CA LEU A 24 15.72 -21.20 -9.79
C LEU A 24 16.15 -20.88 -8.35
N TRP A 25 15.30 -21.12 -7.35
CA TRP A 25 15.63 -20.86 -5.93
C TRP A 25 16.90 -21.61 -5.49
N LEU A 26 17.13 -22.81 -6.04
CA LEU A 26 18.31 -23.62 -5.75
C LEU A 26 19.63 -22.95 -6.19
N GLN A 27 19.57 -21.99 -7.10
CA GLN A 27 20.72 -21.27 -7.64
C GLN A 27 20.89 -19.88 -7.01
N ILE A 28 19.96 -19.44 -6.15
CA ILE A 28 19.99 -18.12 -5.54
C ILE A 28 20.98 -18.12 -4.37
N LYS A 29 21.92 -17.18 -4.39
CA LYS A 29 22.77 -16.87 -3.24
C LYS A 29 22.04 -15.89 -2.33
N THR A 30 21.76 -16.30 -1.10
CA THR A 30 21.22 -15.41 -0.07
C THR A 30 22.33 -14.56 0.51
N LEU A 31 22.14 -13.24 0.53
CA LEU A 31 22.98 -12.30 1.24
C LEU A 31 22.19 -11.74 2.44
N SER A 32 22.84 -11.59 3.59
CA SER A 32 22.23 -11.07 4.81
C SER A 32 22.78 -9.69 5.13
N LEU A 33 21.90 -8.76 5.50
CA LEU A 33 22.26 -7.46 6.06
C LEU A 33 21.88 -7.48 7.54
N SER A 34 22.82 -7.11 8.42
CA SER A 34 22.64 -7.18 9.88
C SER A 34 22.33 -5.84 10.55
N THR A 35 22.24 -4.76 9.77
CA THR A 35 22.10 -3.40 10.32
C THR A 35 20.86 -2.72 9.78
N ASN A 36 19.96 -2.33 10.69
CA ASN A 36 18.78 -1.54 10.37
C ASN A 36 19.15 -0.06 10.24
N MET A 37 19.48 0.37 9.02
CA MET A 37 19.85 1.76 8.75
C MET A 37 18.71 2.76 9.02
N ARG A 38 17.43 2.33 9.02
CA ARG A 38 16.31 3.23 9.33
C ARG A 38 16.27 3.63 10.80
N ALA A 39 16.55 2.69 11.70
CA ALA A 39 16.62 2.95 13.14
C ALA A 39 17.87 3.79 13.52
N HIS A 40 18.96 3.64 12.76
CA HIS A 40 20.23 4.34 13.04
C HIS A 40 20.16 5.86 12.81
N LEU A 41 19.27 6.36 11.94
CA LEU A 41 19.20 7.78 11.59
C LEU A 41 18.51 8.66 12.64
N LEU A 42 17.77 8.09 13.60
CA LEU A 42 16.99 8.83 14.60
C LEU A 42 17.69 8.95 15.96
N ALA A 43 18.80 8.24 16.18
CA ALA A 43 19.77 8.41 17.27
C ALA A 43 19.21 8.54 18.72
N ASP A 44 17.99 8.09 19.00
CA ASP A 44 17.47 7.90 20.35
C ASP A 44 17.61 6.44 20.78
N SER A 45 17.96 6.23 22.06
CA SER A 45 18.20 4.89 22.62
C SER A 45 16.98 3.96 22.52
N THR A 46 15.77 4.54 22.48
CA THR A 46 14.49 3.86 22.28
C THR A 46 14.31 3.32 20.85
N SER A 47 14.65 4.08 19.81
CA SER A 47 14.58 3.58 18.42
C SER A 47 15.64 2.52 18.10
N ALA A 48 16.79 2.57 18.78
CA ALA A 48 17.84 1.56 18.62
C ALA A 48 17.41 0.19 19.18
N ALA A 49 16.83 0.16 20.39
CA ALA A 49 16.30 -1.07 20.99
C ALA A 49 15.16 -1.66 20.14
N PHE A 50 14.18 -0.83 19.78
CA PHE A 50 13.09 -1.26 18.90
C PHE A 50 13.57 -1.76 17.52
N GLY A 51 14.63 -1.14 16.99
CA GLY A 51 15.26 -1.55 15.74
C GLY A 51 15.89 -2.95 15.83
N GLU A 52 16.52 -3.28 16.96
CA GLU A 52 17.07 -4.61 17.24
C GLU A 52 15.96 -5.64 17.41
N ASP A 53 14.90 -5.31 18.15
CA ASP A 53 13.76 -6.21 18.35
C ASP A 53 13.08 -6.57 17.02
N ILE A 54 12.91 -5.61 16.09
CA ILE A 54 12.42 -5.88 14.74
C ILE A 54 13.39 -6.76 13.93
N LEU A 55 14.71 -6.62 14.12
CA LEU A 55 15.70 -7.46 13.43
C LEU A 55 15.61 -8.91 13.92
N VAL A 56 15.57 -9.12 15.23
CA VAL A 56 15.41 -10.46 15.86
C VAL A 56 14.13 -11.13 15.36
N LEU A 57 13.03 -10.37 15.30
CA LEU A 57 11.74 -10.83 14.79
C LEU A 57 11.81 -11.19 13.29
N GLY A 58 12.43 -10.33 12.48
CA GLY A 58 12.59 -10.52 11.04
C GLY A 58 13.49 -11.70 10.67
N GLU A 59 14.48 -12.01 11.51
CA GLU A 59 15.35 -13.19 11.39
C GLU A 59 14.69 -14.46 11.94
N GLY A 60 13.58 -14.33 12.67
CA GLY A 60 12.88 -15.44 13.29
C GLY A 60 13.64 -16.07 14.45
N LYS A 61 14.48 -15.27 15.14
CA LYS A 61 15.26 -15.68 16.31
C LYS A 61 14.51 -15.51 17.63
N ASP A 62 13.35 -14.86 17.59
CA ASP A 62 12.49 -14.71 18.77
C ASP A 62 12.06 -16.06 19.35
N PRO A 63 12.00 -16.18 20.68
CA PRO A 63 11.47 -17.36 21.35
C PRO A 63 10.04 -17.63 20.89
N LYS A 64 9.80 -18.87 20.46
CA LYS A 64 8.47 -19.36 20.09
C LYS A 64 7.89 -20.17 21.22
N ASN A 65 6.58 -20.04 21.44
CA ASN A 65 5.86 -20.93 22.34
C ASN A 65 5.74 -22.35 21.75
N ASP A 66 5.16 -23.29 22.50
CA ASP A 66 4.95 -24.68 22.06
C ASP A 66 4.08 -24.83 20.80
N ARG A 67 3.34 -23.77 20.43
CA ARG A 67 2.53 -23.70 19.20
C ARG A 67 3.30 -23.09 18.01
N GLY A 68 4.52 -22.60 18.23
CA GLY A 68 5.33 -21.94 17.21
C GLY A 68 5.07 -20.44 17.04
N ASP A 69 4.23 -19.84 17.90
CA ASP A 69 3.90 -18.42 17.85
C ASP A 69 4.94 -17.57 18.61
N ILE A 70 5.13 -16.35 18.14
CA ILE A 70 6.00 -15.35 18.75
C ILE A 70 5.15 -14.38 19.57
N SER A 71 5.63 -14.00 20.77
CA SER A 71 5.00 -12.94 21.57
C SER A 71 5.44 -11.57 21.05
N ILE A 72 4.49 -10.73 20.63
CA ILE A 72 4.77 -9.36 20.15
C ILE A 72 4.31 -8.27 21.13
N SER A 73 3.93 -8.66 22.35
CA SER A 73 3.39 -7.71 23.35
C SER A 73 4.39 -6.63 23.76
N GLU A 74 5.69 -6.88 23.61
CA GLU A 74 6.74 -5.88 23.88
C GLU A 74 6.93 -4.91 22.70
N LEU A 75 6.45 -5.27 21.50
CA LEU A 75 6.55 -4.47 20.27
C LEU A 75 5.27 -3.67 19.96
N CYS A 76 4.15 -4.00 20.60
CA CYS A 76 2.84 -3.48 20.24
C CYS A 76 2.04 -3.06 21.47
N ASN A 77 1.30 -1.97 21.32
CA ASN A 77 0.28 -1.60 22.29
C ASN A 77 -1.06 -2.19 21.85
N THR A 78 -1.74 -2.89 22.76
CA THR A 78 -3.11 -3.33 22.54
C THR A 78 -4.06 -2.14 22.72
N VAL A 79 -5.07 -2.06 21.85
CA VAL A 79 -6.17 -1.10 21.97
C VAL A 79 -7.48 -1.87 21.98
N ASP A 80 -8.47 -1.34 22.69
CA ASP A 80 -9.73 -2.05 22.94
C ASP A 80 -10.67 -2.02 21.73
N ASN A 81 -10.52 -1.05 20.84
CA ASN A 81 -11.36 -0.92 19.65
C ASN A 81 -10.61 -0.34 18.43
N PRO A 82 -11.11 -0.57 17.21
CA PRO A 82 -10.48 -0.06 15.98
C PRO A 82 -10.46 1.47 15.86
N SER A 83 -11.38 2.19 16.50
CA SER A 83 -11.42 3.65 16.46
C SER A 83 -10.24 4.25 17.23
N ASP A 84 -9.91 3.69 18.41
CA ASP A 84 -8.73 4.11 19.18
C ASP A 84 -7.44 3.84 18.39
N LEU A 85 -7.39 2.72 17.64
CA LEU A 85 -6.26 2.43 16.75
C LEU A 85 -6.15 3.51 15.67
N LEU A 86 -7.27 3.86 15.05
CA LEU A 86 -7.32 4.85 13.97
C LEU A 86 -6.85 6.21 14.45
N GLU A 87 -7.36 6.68 15.59
CA GLU A 87 -7.00 7.98 16.17
C GLU A 87 -5.53 8.01 16.63
N ARG A 88 -5.03 6.90 17.19
CA ARG A 88 -3.63 6.79 17.65
C ARG A 88 -2.64 6.76 16.48
N VAL A 89 -2.92 5.97 15.44
CA VAL A 89 -1.98 5.74 14.33
C VAL A 89 -2.12 6.83 13.27
N PHE A 90 -3.32 7.35 13.06
CA PHE A 90 -3.63 8.38 12.07
C PHE A 90 -4.43 9.52 12.74
N PRO A 91 -3.79 10.31 13.62
CA PRO A 91 -4.45 11.44 14.24
C PRO A 91 -4.88 12.44 13.17
N ASN A 92 -6.14 12.88 13.22
CA ASN A 92 -6.76 13.75 12.21
C ASN A 92 -6.78 13.14 10.81
N LEU A 93 -7.24 11.88 10.69
CA LEU A 93 -7.48 11.23 9.41
C LEU A 93 -8.62 11.91 8.65
N GLU A 94 -8.32 13.07 8.06
CA GLU A 94 -9.16 13.73 7.09
C GLU A 94 -9.16 12.95 5.77
N PRO A 95 -10.22 13.05 4.95
CA PRO A 95 -10.22 12.50 3.61
C PRO A 95 -8.97 12.96 2.85
N VAL A 96 -8.16 12.00 2.39
CA VAL A 96 -6.90 12.27 1.68
C VAL A 96 -7.11 13.20 0.47
N SER A 97 -8.28 13.13 -0.16
CA SER A 97 -8.69 14.06 -1.22
C SER A 97 -8.75 15.51 -0.75
N ALA A 98 -9.37 15.79 0.40
CA ALA A 98 -9.47 17.14 0.95
C ALA A 98 -8.08 17.71 1.32
N ILE A 99 -7.21 16.89 1.91
CA ILE A 99 -5.83 17.28 2.21
C ILE A 99 -5.07 17.60 0.92
N ASN A 100 -5.18 16.74 -0.09
CA ASN A 100 -4.51 16.93 -1.38
C ASN A 100 -5.00 18.21 -2.07
N ASP A 101 -6.31 18.44 -2.11
CA ASP A 101 -6.90 19.64 -2.71
C ASP A 101 -6.43 20.92 -1.99
N GLN A 102 -6.38 20.89 -0.65
CA GLN A 102 -5.85 21.99 0.14
C GLN A 102 -4.38 22.26 -0.20
N LEU A 103 -3.53 21.23 -0.25
CA LEU A 103 -2.10 21.39 -0.56
C LEU A 103 -1.88 21.89 -1.99
N ILE A 104 -2.62 21.36 -2.96
CA ILE A 104 -2.53 21.78 -4.36
C ILE A 104 -2.93 23.25 -4.50
N SER A 105 -3.93 23.72 -3.74
CA SER A 105 -4.36 25.13 -3.77
C SER A 105 -3.27 26.11 -3.30
N GLN A 106 -2.32 25.64 -2.46
CA GLN A 106 -1.22 26.44 -1.93
C GLN A 106 -0.03 26.54 -2.89
N ILE A 107 0.05 25.64 -3.89
CA ILE A 107 1.16 25.65 -4.86
C ILE A 107 0.94 26.80 -5.85
N LEU A 108 1.93 27.67 -5.99
CA LEU A 108 1.92 28.77 -6.96
C LEU A 108 1.98 28.22 -8.38
N GLY A 109 1.17 28.79 -9.29
CA GLY A 109 1.14 28.40 -10.69
C GLY A 109 -0.27 28.15 -11.21
N GLU A 110 -0.33 27.87 -12.51
CA GLU A 110 -1.56 27.59 -13.23
C GLU A 110 -2.09 26.19 -12.91
N GLU A 111 -3.40 26.11 -12.62
CA GLU A 111 -4.09 24.85 -12.42
C GLU A 111 -4.42 24.22 -13.77
N HIS A 112 -4.02 22.96 -13.93
CA HIS A 112 -4.35 22.12 -15.05
C HIS A 112 -5.36 21.06 -14.60
N ILE A 113 -6.46 20.94 -15.34
CA ILE A 113 -7.55 20.00 -15.03
C ILE A 113 -7.56 18.90 -16.09
N TYR A 114 -7.38 17.66 -15.63
CA TYR A 114 -7.47 16.46 -16.45
C TYR A 114 -8.74 15.70 -16.07
N LYS A 115 -9.47 15.20 -17.07
CA LYS A 115 -10.68 14.40 -16.86
C LYS A 115 -10.45 12.98 -17.36
N SER A 116 -10.80 11.96 -16.57
CA SER A 116 -10.79 10.58 -17.04
C SER A 116 -11.83 10.39 -18.15
N THR A 117 -11.62 9.37 -18.96
CA THR A 117 -12.59 8.94 -19.97
C THR A 117 -12.89 7.48 -19.71
N ASP A 118 -14.03 7.23 -19.09
CA ASP A 118 -14.48 5.89 -18.74
C ASP A 118 -15.49 5.39 -19.78
N ARG A 119 -15.35 4.13 -20.18
CA ARG A 119 -16.21 3.49 -21.18
C ARG A 119 -16.60 2.09 -20.70
N THR A 120 -17.85 1.72 -20.89
CA THR A 120 -18.30 0.34 -20.74
C THR A 120 -17.94 -0.47 -21.99
N SER A 121 -17.59 -1.74 -21.80
CA SER A 121 -17.31 -2.67 -22.90
C SER A 121 -18.58 -3.18 -23.59
N ASP A 122 -19.71 -3.14 -22.90
CA ASP A 122 -20.94 -3.83 -23.29
C ASP A 122 -22.06 -2.85 -23.65
N LEU A 123 -22.66 -3.04 -24.82
CA LEU A 123 -23.71 -2.17 -25.37
C LEU A 123 -25.00 -2.15 -24.52
N GLN A 124 -25.25 -3.20 -23.73
CA GLN A 124 -26.39 -3.26 -22.80
C GLN A 124 -26.18 -2.39 -21.57
N ASP A 125 -24.93 -2.22 -21.15
CA ASP A 125 -24.57 -1.39 -19.99
C ASP A 125 -24.54 0.10 -20.32
N ILE A 126 -24.47 0.50 -21.60
CA ILE A 126 -24.55 1.91 -22.01
C ILE A 126 -25.87 2.55 -21.55
N VAL A 127 -26.96 1.78 -21.53
CA VAL A 127 -28.29 2.26 -21.10
C VAL A 127 -28.41 2.27 -19.57
N ASN A 128 -27.74 1.35 -18.88
CA ASN A 128 -27.81 1.19 -17.43
C ASN A 128 -26.75 2.01 -16.68
N CYS A 129 -25.69 2.42 -17.36
CA CYS A 129 -24.51 3.06 -16.79
C CYS A 129 -24.24 4.37 -17.53
N PRO A 130 -25.02 5.43 -17.24
CA PRO A 130 -24.84 6.72 -17.89
C PRO A 130 -23.46 7.30 -17.54
N VAL A 131 -22.93 8.17 -18.39
CA VAL A 131 -21.59 8.74 -18.23
C VAL A 131 -21.46 9.53 -16.92
N GLU A 132 -22.54 10.13 -16.45
CA GLU A 132 -22.60 10.81 -15.15
C GLU A 132 -22.40 9.85 -13.99
N PHE A 133 -22.95 8.64 -14.09
CA PHE A 133 -22.73 7.59 -13.10
C PHE A 133 -21.28 7.13 -13.11
N LEU A 134 -20.71 6.88 -14.29
CA LEU A 134 -19.29 6.51 -14.44
C LEU A 134 -18.35 7.58 -13.86
N ASN A 135 -18.60 8.85 -14.16
CA ASN A 135 -17.81 9.97 -13.68
C ASN A 135 -17.93 10.19 -12.15
N SER A 136 -18.96 9.63 -11.52
CA SER A 136 -19.17 9.68 -10.06
C SER A 136 -18.45 8.57 -9.30
N LEU A 137 -17.87 7.58 -9.99
CA LEU A 137 -17.20 6.46 -9.35
C LEU A 137 -15.83 6.90 -8.79
N GLU A 138 -15.59 6.58 -7.52
CA GLU A 138 -14.28 6.72 -6.87
C GLU A 138 -13.74 5.35 -6.43
N PRO A 139 -13.35 4.48 -7.38
CA PRO A 139 -12.87 3.16 -7.04
C PRO A 139 -11.51 3.23 -6.34
N ALA A 140 -11.36 2.46 -5.26
CA ALA A 140 -10.14 2.40 -4.48
C ALA A 140 -8.94 2.01 -5.37
N GLY A 141 -7.92 2.87 -5.39
CA GLY A 141 -6.66 2.62 -6.09
C GLY A 141 -6.55 3.25 -7.49
N LEU A 142 -7.60 3.90 -8.00
CA LEU A 142 -7.51 4.73 -9.22
C LEU A 142 -7.49 6.22 -8.87
N PRO A 143 -6.94 7.07 -9.77
CA PRO A 143 -7.13 8.51 -9.68
C PRO A 143 -8.62 8.89 -9.79
N PRO A 144 -9.03 10.03 -9.19
CA PRO A 144 -10.40 10.56 -9.36
C PRO A 144 -10.69 10.92 -10.82
N HIS A 145 -11.97 10.96 -11.20
CA HIS A 145 -12.40 11.38 -12.54
C HIS A 145 -11.86 12.77 -12.91
N ILE A 146 -11.85 13.71 -11.97
CA ILE A 146 -11.28 15.04 -12.16
C ILE A 146 -9.97 15.12 -11.38
N LEU A 147 -8.85 15.19 -12.10
CA LEU A 147 -7.52 15.36 -11.53
C LEU A 147 -7.04 16.79 -11.76
N ARG A 148 -6.86 17.53 -10.66
CA ARG A 148 -6.40 18.93 -10.67
C ARG A 148 -4.93 18.95 -10.25
N LEU A 149 -4.06 19.58 -11.04
CA LEU A 149 -2.62 19.60 -10.80
C LEU A 149 -2.04 20.98 -11.06
N ARG A 150 -0.91 21.25 -10.42
CA ARG A 150 -0.06 22.43 -10.68
C ARG A 150 1.38 21.99 -10.88
N VAL A 151 2.16 22.81 -11.56
CA VAL A 151 3.60 22.57 -11.70
C VAL A 151 4.24 22.57 -10.31
N GLY A 152 4.98 21.50 -9.99
CA GLY A 152 5.58 21.29 -8.67
C GLY A 152 4.78 20.38 -7.73
N CYS A 153 3.58 19.92 -8.11
CA CYS A 153 2.87 18.92 -7.34
C CYS A 153 3.64 17.58 -7.33
N PRO A 154 3.87 16.97 -6.14
CA PRO A 154 4.37 15.61 -6.07
C PRO A 154 3.30 14.63 -6.54
N ILE A 155 3.66 13.71 -7.44
CA ILE A 155 2.75 12.71 -8.01
C ILE A 155 3.29 11.32 -7.70
N ILE A 156 2.40 10.43 -7.27
CA ILE A 156 2.69 9.01 -7.10
C ILE A 156 2.02 8.27 -8.25
N ASP A 157 2.83 7.66 -9.12
CA ASP A 157 2.32 6.77 -10.17
C ASP A 157 1.83 5.46 -9.54
N LYS A 158 0.54 5.14 -9.74
CA LYS A 158 -0.05 3.88 -9.29
C LYS A 158 -0.27 2.99 -10.51
N PRO A 159 0.42 1.84 -10.60
CA PRO A 159 0.19 0.92 -11.71
C PRO A 159 -1.26 0.41 -11.66
N ILE A 160 -1.99 0.67 -12.74
CA ILE A 160 -3.37 0.23 -12.92
C ILE A 160 -3.38 -1.32 -12.95
N PRO A 161 -4.20 -2.01 -12.14
CA PRO A 161 -4.28 -3.46 -12.18
C PRO A 161 -4.70 -3.97 -13.57
N TYR A 162 -4.13 -5.10 -13.98
CA TYR A 162 -4.18 -5.70 -15.33
C TYR A 162 -5.57 -6.03 -15.90
N TRP A 163 -6.65 -5.83 -15.16
CA TRP A 163 -8.04 -6.07 -15.58
C TRP A 163 -8.80 -4.80 -15.99
N ILE A 164 -8.18 -3.62 -15.93
CA ILE A 164 -8.73 -2.41 -16.57
C ILE A 164 -8.08 -2.33 -17.94
N SER A 165 -8.80 -2.77 -18.97
CA SER A 165 -8.32 -2.74 -20.34
C SER A 165 -8.17 -1.28 -20.80
N LYS A 166 -6.96 -0.87 -21.21
CA LYS A 166 -6.81 0.25 -22.12
C LYS A 166 -7.50 -0.13 -23.43
N SER A 167 -8.60 0.55 -23.78
CA SER A 167 -9.04 0.60 -25.16
C SER A 167 -8.17 1.65 -25.87
N ASN A 168 -7.54 1.26 -26.97
CA ASN A 168 -6.91 2.17 -27.92
C ASN A 168 -7.96 2.94 -28.72
#